data_AF-A0A9D4VT11-F1
#
_entry.id   AF-A0A9D4VT11-F1
#
_cell.length_a   1.000
_cell.length_b   1.000
_cell.length_c   1.000
_cell.angle_alpha   90.00
_cell.angle_beta   90.00
_cell.angle_gamma   90.00
#
_symmetry.space_group_name_H-M   'P 1'
#
loop_
_entity.id
_entity.type
_entity.pdbx_description
1 polymer ?
#
loop_
_entity_poly.entity_id
_entity_poly.type
_entity_poly.pdbx_seq_one_letter_code
_entity_poly.pdbx_strand_id
1 'polypeptide(L)'
;MVNSTEPPPRLEGKYAAIVICWFLGIGGLFAWNSMLTIVDYYIYLFPKYHPSRVLTIVYQPFAFGTIAILAYNEAKINTRLRNLFGYTVYFFGILSLLILDLATSGKGGIGTFIGICIVSGVFGIADAHVQGGMVGDLSYMLPEFIQSFLAGSAASGALISVLRLVTKAVFENSPNGLRKGAILFFALSSFFELLCVILYAYVFPKLAIVKHYRSKTASEGSKTVSADLAAAGIQTSPGEAGEDSKQHERKGLKQLFTENIDYALDLFLIYVLTLSIFPGFLSEDTGSHSLGTWYALVLIAMFNVCDLIGRYIPLVKFLNLESRKLITIAVISRFLLIPGFYFTAKYGTQGWMIFLTSFLGLTNGYLTICVFTSAPKGYKGPEQNALGNMLVLSLLGGLFAGVTLDWLWLIGKGW
;
A
#
# COMPACT_ATOMS: atom_id res chain seq x y z
N MET A 1 34.55 11.73 37.52
CA MET A 1 34.85 10.84 36.38
C MET A 1 34.01 9.59 36.54
N VAL A 2 32.90 9.50 35.81
CA VAL A 2 32.15 8.26 35.64
C VAL A 2 32.26 7.95 34.16
N ASN A 3 33.10 6.95 33.85
CA ASN A 3 33.16 6.35 32.53
C ASN A 3 31.82 5.67 32.26
N SER A 4 31.06 6.17 31.31
CA SER A 4 29.96 5.45 30.67
C SER A 4 30.13 5.48 29.15
N THR A 5 31.26 4.95 28.69
CA THR A 5 31.35 4.40 27.33
C THR A 5 30.69 3.03 27.32
N GLU A 6 29.36 2.99 27.51
CA GLU A 6 28.57 1.90 26.96
C GLU A 6 28.26 2.27 25.50
N PRO A 7 28.59 1.42 24.51
CA PRO A 7 28.10 1.63 23.16
C PRO A 7 26.56 1.57 23.20
N PRO A 8 25.82 2.29 22.35
CA PRO A 8 24.37 2.25 22.39
C PRO A 8 23.93 0.80 22.19
N PRO A 9 23.27 0.15 23.17
CA PRO A 9 22.58 -1.09 22.86
C PRO A 9 21.50 -0.70 21.84
N ARG A 10 21.18 -1.52 20.83
CA ARG A 10 19.87 -1.55 20.11
C ARG A 10 19.89 -1.76 18.59
N LEU A 11 21.02 -1.86 17.88
CA LEU A 11 20.97 -2.20 16.43
C LEU A 11 20.71 -3.69 16.14
N GLU A 12 20.70 -4.54 17.17
CA GLU A 12 20.45 -5.98 17.02
C GLU A 12 19.06 -6.24 16.42
N GLY A 13 19.04 -7.00 15.32
CA GLY A 13 17.82 -7.28 14.56
C GLY A 13 17.37 -6.16 13.62
N LYS A 14 18.12 -5.05 13.44
CA LYS A 14 17.76 -3.99 12.47
C LYS A 14 17.56 -4.54 11.05
N TYR A 15 18.53 -5.28 10.52
CA TYR A 15 18.43 -5.83 9.16
C TYR A 15 17.30 -6.85 9.03
N ALA A 16 17.10 -7.69 10.05
CA ALA A 16 15.96 -8.61 10.09
C ALA A 16 14.62 -7.85 10.07
N ALA A 17 14.51 -6.76 10.83
CA ALA A 17 13.32 -5.90 10.82
C ALA A 17 13.09 -5.27 9.44
N ILE A 18 14.14 -4.77 8.78
CA ILE A 18 14.04 -4.21 7.41
C ILE A 18 13.48 -5.26 6.44
N VAL A 19 14.05 -6.47 6.46
CA VAL A 19 13.61 -7.57 5.58
C VAL A 19 12.16 -7.97 5.88
N ILE A 20 11.79 -8.12 7.16
CA ILE A 20 10.43 -8.50 7.54
C ILE A 20 9.44 -7.39 7.16
N CYS A 21 9.77 -6.11 7.39
CA CYS A 21 8.96 -4.99 6.93
C CYS A 21 8.74 -5.05 5.42
N TRP A 22 9.74 -5.42 4.62
CA TRP A 22 9.60 -5.58 3.18
C TRP A 22 8.61 -6.69 2.81
N PHE A 23 8.72 -7.87 3.42
CA PHE A 23 7.78 -8.98 3.21
C PHE A 23 6.36 -8.63 3.64
N LEU A 24 6.19 -7.99 4.79
CA LEU A 24 4.91 -7.49 5.28
C LEU A 24 4.33 -6.43 4.34
N GLY A 25 5.19 -5.55 3.81
CA GLY A 25 4.84 -4.57 2.80
C GLY A 25 4.27 -5.20 1.53
N ILE A 26 4.91 -6.28 1.05
CA ILE A 26 4.41 -7.05 -0.09
C ILE A 26 3.01 -7.59 0.21
N GLY A 27 2.84 -8.28 1.35
CA GLY A 27 1.56 -8.86 1.76
C GLY A 27 0.45 -7.83 1.92
N GLY A 28 0.78 -6.58 2.27
CA GLY A 28 -0.19 -5.50 2.32
C GLY A 28 -0.90 -5.20 1.00
N LEU A 29 -0.36 -5.63 -0.15
CA LEU A 29 -1.00 -5.45 -1.47
C LEU A 29 -0.99 -6.70 -2.36
N PHE A 30 -0.36 -7.81 -1.95
CA PHE A 30 -0.14 -8.97 -2.82
C PHE A 30 -1.43 -9.66 -3.23
N ALA A 31 -2.35 -9.89 -2.29
CA ALA A 31 -3.68 -10.41 -2.60
C ALA A 31 -4.45 -9.50 -3.59
N TRP A 32 -4.46 -8.19 -3.33
CA TRP A 32 -5.16 -7.21 -4.18
C TRP A 32 -4.55 -7.11 -5.58
N ASN A 33 -3.23 -6.97 -5.67
CA ASN A 33 -2.53 -6.89 -6.96
C ASN A 33 -2.70 -8.17 -7.77
N SER A 34 -2.70 -9.33 -7.11
CA SER A 34 -2.96 -10.62 -7.78
C SER A 34 -4.36 -10.70 -8.37
N MET A 35 -5.36 -10.21 -7.65
CA MET A 35 -6.73 -10.10 -8.14
C MET A 35 -6.82 -9.14 -9.32
N LEU A 36 -6.25 -7.93 -9.23
CA LEU A 36 -6.32 -6.95 -10.32
C LEU A 36 -5.56 -7.38 -11.57
N THR A 37 -4.43 -8.06 -11.44
CA THR A 37 -3.54 -8.31 -12.58
C THR A 37 -4.03 -9.42 -13.52
N ILE A 38 -4.90 -10.31 -13.03
CA ILE A 38 -5.59 -11.31 -13.86
C ILE A 38 -6.86 -10.75 -14.52
N VAL A 39 -6.91 -9.44 -14.77
CA VAL A 39 -8.08 -8.75 -15.33
C VAL A 39 -8.57 -9.36 -16.64
N ASP A 40 -7.69 -9.90 -17.47
CA ASP A 40 -8.06 -10.55 -18.73
C ASP A 40 -8.83 -11.86 -18.52
N TYR A 41 -8.56 -12.59 -17.44
CA TYR A 41 -9.41 -13.71 -17.01
C TYR A 41 -10.80 -13.22 -16.63
N TYR A 42 -10.90 -12.11 -15.90
CA TYR A 42 -12.19 -11.54 -15.54
C TYR A 42 -12.93 -10.93 -16.73
N ILE A 43 -12.25 -10.25 -17.65
CA ILE A 43 -12.86 -9.72 -18.88
C ILE A 43 -13.42 -10.86 -19.73
N TYR A 44 -12.68 -11.98 -19.83
CA TYR A 44 -13.15 -13.19 -20.50
C TYR A 44 -14.43 -13.76 -19.86
N LEU A 45 -14.51 -13.80 -18.52
CA LEU A 45 -15.69 -14.31 -17.81
C LEU A 45 -16.87 -13.32 -17.72
N PHE A 46 -16.58 -12.02 -17.72
CA PHE A 46 -17.50 -10.94 -17.36
C PHE A 46 -17.41 -9.75 -18.34
N PRO A 47 -17.58 -9.97 -19.66
CA PRO A 47 -17.32 -8.93 -20.67
C PRO A 47 -18.23 -7.70 -20.55
N LYS A 48 -19.38 -7.81 -19.87
CA LYS A 48 -20.36 -6.73 -19.71
C LYS A 48 -20.21 -5.92 -18.42
N TYR A 49 -19.28 -6.26 -17.52
CA TYR A 49 -19.24 -5.72 -16.16
C TYR A 49 -18.00 -4.87 -15.84
N HIS A 50 -17.13 -4.56 -16.80
CA HIS A 50 -15.94 -3.73 -16.61
C HIS A 50 -15.16 -4.06 -15.32
N PRO A 51 -14.70 -5.32 -15.14
CA PRO A 51 -14.16 -5.79 -13.87
C PRO A 51 -12.97 -4.96 -13.35
N SER A 52 -12.11 -4.44 -14.23
CA SER A 52 -11.03 -3.49 -13.93
C SER A 52 -11.49 -2.29 -13.09
N ARG A 53 -12.62 -1.69 -13.46
CA ARG A 53 -13.16 -0.47 -12.81
C ARG A 53 -14.13 -0.79 -11.68
N VAL A 54 -14.93 -1.85 -11.83
CA VAL A 54 -15.91 -2.24 -10.80
C VAL A 54 -15.22 -2.80 -9.56
N LEU A 55 -14.17 -3.60 -9.70
CA LEU A 55 -13.48 -4.15 -8.54
C LEU A 55 -12.81 -3.05 -7.72
N THR A 56 -12.17 -2.07 -8.38
CA THR A 56 -11.53 -0.92 -7.72
C THR A 56 -12.57 -0.03 -7.04
N ILE A 57 -13.68 0.30 -7.70
CA ILE A 57 -14.72 1.15 -7.08
C ILE A 57 -15.43 0.46 -5.91
N VAL A 58 -15.51 -0.88 -5.89
CA VAL A 58 -16.02 -1.62 -4.74
C VAL A 58 -15.01 -1.63 -3.59
N TYR A 59 -13.72 -1.80 -3.88
CA TYR A 59 -12.66 -1.83 -2.87
C TYR A 59 -12.56 -0.50 -2.08
N GLN A 60 -12.53 0.63 -2.78
CA GLN A 60 -12.12 1.91 -2.18
C GLN A 60 -13.03 2.46 -1.08
N PRO A 61 -14.37 2.41 -1.18
CA PRO A 61 -15.25 2.88 -0.11
C PRO A 61 -15.03 2.12 1.21
N PHE A 62 -14.82 0.80 1.14
CA PHE A 62 -14.55 0.00 2.34
C PHE A 62 -13.17 0.30 2.91
N ALA A 63 -12.15 0.47 2.07
CA ALA A 63 -10.82 0.89 2.51
C ALA A 63 -10.88 2.26 3.21
N PHE A 64 -11.41 3.28 2.52
CA PHE A 64 -11.50 4.65 3.02
C PHE A 64 -12.37 4.77 4.29
N GLY A 65 -13.56 4.17 4.28
CA GLY A 65 -14.46 4.20 5.44
C GLY A 65 -13.85 3.51 6.66
N THR A 66 -13.20 2.36 6.45
CA THR A 66 -12.54 1.62 7.53
C THR A 66 -11.36 2.41 8.10
N ILE A 67 -10.48 2.98 7.27
CA ILE A 67 -9.34 3.76 7.78
C ILE A 67 -9.81 5.02 8.49
N ALA A 68 -10.89 5.67 8.05
CA ALA A 68 -11.42 6.86 8.73
C ALA A 68 -11.86 6.53 10.17
N ILE A 69 -12.55 5.41 10.35
CA ILE A 69 -12.96 4.92 11.67
C ILE A 69 -11.74 4.55 12.53
N LEU A 70 -10.78 3.83 11.96
CA LEU A 70 -9.59 3.36 12.67
C LEU A 70 -8.66 4.53 13.05
N ALA A 71 -8.46 5.51 12.17
CA ALA A 71 -7.62 6.68 12.41
C ALA A 71 -8.25 7.61 13.46
N TYR A 72 -9.58 7.79 13.44
CA TYR A 72 -10.28 8.56 14.47
C TYR A 72 -10.17 7.93 15.86
N ASN A 73 -10.18 6.60 15.93
CA ASN A 73 -10.10 5.83 17.18
C ASN A 73 -8.70 5.29 17.49
N GLU A 74 -7.66 5.74 16.78
CA GLU A 74 -6.30 5.19 16.80
C GLU A 74 -5.79 4.98 18.23
N ALA A 75 -5.94 5.99 19.09
CA ALA A 75 -5.40 5.99 20.44
C ALA A 75 -5.97 4.89 21.36
N LYS A 76 -7.12 4.32 20.99
CA LYS A 76 -7.84 3.29 21.76
C LYS A 76 -7.68 1.89 21.18
N ILE A 77 -7.27 1.78 19.91
CA ILE A 77 -7.23 0.51 19.19
C ILE A 77 -5.85 -0.12 19.31
N ASN A 78 -5.83 -1.42 19.54
CA ASN A 78 -4.59 -2.18 19.60
C ASN A 78 -4.04 -2.44 18.19
N THR A 79 -2.82 -1.98 17.92
CA THR A 79 -2.19 -2.10 16.58
C THR A 79 -1.92 -3.56 16.21
N ARG A 80 -1.53 -4.41 17.17
CA ARG A 80 -1.33 -5.85 16.95
C ARG A 80 -2.57 -6.52 16.41
N LEU A 81 -3.70 -6.33 17.10
CA LEU A 81 -4.95 -6.97 16.75
C LEU A 81 -5.41 -6.53 15.36
N ARG A 82 -5.27 -5.23 15.07
CA ARG A 82 -5.59 -4.65 13.78
C ARG A 82 -4.78 -5.28 12.64
N ASN A 83 -3.45 -5.35 12.77
CA ASN A 83 -2.59 -5.93 11.73
C ASN A 83 -2.81 -7.44 11.56
N LEU A 84 -2.94 -8.19 12.66
CA LEU A 84 -3.25 -9.63 12.58
C LEU A 84 -4.60 -9.89 11.92
N PHE A 85 -5.62 -9.11 12.29
CA PHE A 85 -6.93 -9.17 11.64
C PHE A 85 -6.80 -8.91 10.13
N GLY A 86 -6.13 -7.83 9.74
CA GLY A 86 -5.94 -7.47 8.34
C GLY A 86 -5.27 -8.56 7.51
N TYR A 87 -4.09 -9.06 7.91
CA TYR A 87 -3.40 -10.14 7.19
C TYR A 87 -4.20 -11.46 7.18
N THR A 88 -4.91 -11.77 8.27
CA THR A 88 -5.77 -12.96 8.33
C THR A 88 -6.95 -12.85 7.36
N VAL A 89 -7.56 -11.66 7.25
CA VAL A 89 -8.63 -11.39 6.29
C VAL A 89 -8.10 -11.45 4.86
N TYR A 90 -6.89 -10.94 4.58
CA TYR A 90 -6.27 -11.13 3.27
C TYR A 90 -6.10 -12.61 2.90
N PHE A 91 -5.55 -13.41 3.83
CA PHE A 91 -5.36 -14.85 3.65
C PHE A 91 -6.68 -15.57 3.33
N PHE A 92 -7.72 -15.36 4.14
CA PHE A 92 -9.01 -16.01 3.89
C PHE A 92 -9.73 -15.45 2.66
N GLY A 93 -9.59 -14.16 2.35
CA GLY A 93 -10.17 -13.54 1.16
C GLY A 93 -9.61 -14.13 -0.12
N ILE A 94 -8.28 -14.25 -0.24
CA ILE A 94 -7.65 -14.81 -1.43
C ILE A 94 -7.89 -16.33 -1.54
N LEU A 95 -7.92 -17.04 -0.42
CA LEU A 95 -8.34 -18.44 -0.37
C LEU A 95 -9.81 -18.62 -0.83
N SER A 96 -10.69 -17.68 -0.47
CA SER A 96 -12.09 -17.70 -0.90
C SER A 96 -12.22 -17.52 -2.42
N LEU A 97 -11.38 -16.70 -3.06
CA LEU A 97 -11.35 -16.59 -4.53
C LEU A 97 -10.91 -17.90 -5.20
N LEU A 98 -9.90 -18.56 -4.63
CA LEU A 98 -9.48 -19.88 -5.11
C LEU A 98 -10.62 -20.91 -4.98
N ILE A 99 -11.28 -20.96 -3.82
CA ILE A 99 -12.43 -21.85 -3.58
C ILE A 99 -13.58 -21.52 -4.54
N LEU A 100 -13.88 -20.24 -4.75
CA LEU A 100 -14.94 -19.80 -5.66
C LEU A 100 -14.65 -20.24 -7.10
N ASP A 101 -13.42 -20.08 -7.59
CA ASP A 101 -13.04 -20.56 -8.93
C ASP A 101 -13.20 -22.08 -9.05
N LEU A 102 -12.72 -22.83 -8.06
CA LEU A 102 -12.82 -24.30 -8.05
C LEU A 102 -14.27 -24.77 -7.99
N ALA A 103 -15.08 -24.19 -7.10
CA ALA A 103 -16.49 -24.54 -6.91
C ALA A 103 -17.35 -24.22 -8.14
N THR A 104 -17.08 -23.10 -8.80
CA THR A 104 -17.79 -22.70 -10.03
C THR A 104 -17.21 -23.37 -11.28
N SER A 105 -16.11 -24.12 -11.15
CA SER A 105 -15.34 -24.64 -12.29
C SER A 105 -14.91 -23.53 -13.27
N GLY A 106 -14.66 -22.32 -12.78
CA GLY A 106 -14.35 -21.15 -13.59
C GLY A 106 -15.53 -20.68 -14.46
N LYS A 107 -16.77 -21.06 -14.13
CA LYS A 107 -17.95 -20.53 -14.81
C LYS A 107 -18.21 -19.11 -14.35
N GLY A 108 -18.36 -18.20 -15.31
CA GLY A 108 -18.81 -16.84 -15.07
C GLY A 108 -20.27 -16.79 -14.61
N GLY A 109 -20.88 -15.61 -14.74
CA GLY A 109 -22.25 -15.36 -14.32
C GLY A 109 -22.36 -14.38 -13.15
N ILE A 110 -23.57 -13.85 -12.94
CA ILE A 110 -23.78 -12.75 -12.00
C ILE A 110 -23.45 -13.12 -10.55
N GLY A 111 -23.76 -14.35 -10.13
CA GLY A 111 -23.44 -14.84 -8.78
C GLY A 111 -21.93 -14.88 -8.52
N THR A 112 -21.15 -15.43 -9.45
CA THR A 112 -19.68 -15.46 -9.37
C THR A 112 -19.11 -14.04 -9.33
N PHE A 113 -19.62 -13.13 -10.17
CA PHE A 113 -19.17 -11.75 -10.19
C PHE A 113 -19.46 -11.01 -8.87
N ILE A 114 -20.66 -11.17 -8.31
CA ILE A 114 -21.02 -10.63 -6.99
C ILE A 114 -20.09 -11.17 -5.91
N GLY A 115 -19.79 -12.48 -5.94
CA GLY A 115 -18.83 -13.08 -5.00
C GLY A 115 -17.45 -12.45 -5.06
N ILE A 116 -16.94 -12.20 -6.28
CA ILE A 116 -15.65 -11.51 -6.48
C ILE A 116 -15.72 -10.06 -5.97
N CYS A 117 -16.80 -9.33 -6.23
CA CYS A 117 -17.00 -7.98 -5.70
C CYS A 117 -17.03 -7.94 -4.16
N ILE A 118 -17.68 -8.91 -3.51
CA ILE A 118 -17.69 -9.02 -2.04
C ILE A 118 -16.26 -9.20 -1.53
N VAL A 119 -15.47 -10.09 -2.14
CA VAL A 119 -14.06 -10.26 -1.74
C VAL A 119 -13.26 -8.98 -1.98
N SER A 120 -13.52 -8.25 -3.06
CA SER A 120 -12.90 -6.93 -3.31
C SER A 120 -13.15 -5.95 -2.16
N GLY A 121 -14.39 -5.84 -1.68
CA GLY A 121 -14.72 -5.00 -0.54
C GLY A 121 -14.04 -5.46 0.76
N VAL A 122 -13.97 -6.78 0.97
CA VAL A 122 -13.26 -7.39 2.11
C VAL A 122 -11.75 -7.08 2.06
N PHE A 123 -11.13 -7.07 0.89
CA PHE A 123 -9.74 -6.64 0.72
C PHE A 123 -9.55 -5.16 1.05
N GLY A 124 -10.53 -4.29 0.75
CA GLY A 124 -10.49 -2.90 1.20
C GLY A 124 -10.46 -2.78 2.73
N ILE A 125 -11.27 -3.58 3.43
CA ILE A 125 -11.25 -3.64 4.91
C ILE A 125 -9.87 -4.12 5.39
N ALA A 126 -9.33 -5.19 4.82
CA ALA A 126 -8.02 -5.73 5.19
C ALA A 126 -6.89 -4.71 4.97
N ASP A 127 -6.91 -3.97 3.86
CA ASP A 127 -5.93 -2.92 3.53
C ASP A 127 -5.91 -1.81 4.56
N ALA A 128 -7.08 -1.27 4.90
CA ALA A 128 -7.19 -0.22 5.90
C ALA A 128 -6.64 -0.66 7.27
N HIS A 129 -6.82 -1.94 7.63
CA HIS A 129 -6.24 -2.51 8.84
C HIS A 129 -4.72 -2.60 8.75
N VAL A 130 -4.19 -3.26 7.71
CA VAL A 130 -2.75 -3.50 7.55
C VAL A 130 -1.98 -2.20 7.29
N GLN A 131 -2.36 -1.43 6.27
CA GLN A 131 -1.59 -0.24 5.90
C GLN A 131 -1.56 0.79 7.01
N GLY A 132 -2.70 1.21 7.56
CA GLY A 132 -2.66 2.22 8.61
C GLY A 132 -2.08 1.69 9.93
N GLY A 133 -2.23 0.39 10.21
CA GLY A 133 -1.65 -0.23 11.41
C GLY A 133 -0.13 -0.32 11.33
N MET A 134 0.40 -0.86 10.24
CA MET A 134 1.84 -0.94 9.97
C MET A 134 2.47 0.43 9.80
N VAL A 135 1.91 1.32 8.98
CA VAL A 135 2.47 2.67 8.76
C VAL A 135 2.48 3.46 10.05
N GLY A 136 1.41 3.41 10.85
CA GLY A 136 1.38 4.02 12.18
C GLY A 136 2.48 3.46 13.10
N ASP A 137 2.60 2.12 13.17
CA ASP A 137 3.59 1.46 14.02
C ASP A 137 5.04 1.83 13.61
N LEU A 138 5.31 1.84 12.32
CA LEU A 138 6.65 2.10 11.79
C LEU A 138 7.02 3.59 11.82
N SER A 139 6.04 4.50 11.89
CA SER A 139 6.27 5.95 11.92
C SER A 139 7.05 6.42 13.15
N TYR A 140 7.00 5.70 14.26
CA TYR A 140 7.76 6.02 15.47
C TYR A 140 9.08 5.24 15.63
N MET A 141 9.39 4.37 14.68
CA MET A 141 10.62 3.57 14.66
C MET A 141 11.70 4.24 13.80
N LEU A 142 12.55 3.44 13.15
CA LEU A 142 13.54 3.91 12.19
C LEU A 142 12.88 4.21 10.83
N PRO A 143 13.22 5.33 10.16
CA PRO A 143 12.70 5.67 8.82
C PRO A 143 12.92 4.55 7.78
N GLU A 144 14.01 3.79 7.92
CA GLU A 144 14.30 2.65 7.04
C GLU A 144 13.23 1.55 7.13
N PHE A 145 12.51 1.43 8.23
CA PHE A 145 11.47 0.40 8.39
C PHE A 145 10.21 0.76 7.62
N ILE A 146 9.70 1.98 7.79
CA ILE A 146 8.53 2.46 7.03
C ILE A 146 8.86 2.51 5.53
N GLN A 147 10.06 2.93 5.17
CA GLN A 147 10.50 2.92 3.78
C GLN A 147 10.56 1.49 3.21
N SER A 148 11.12 0.54 3.97
CA SER A 148 11.18 -0.87 3.55
C SER A 148 9.78 -1.48 3.36
N PHE A 149 8.85 -1.19 4.28
CA PHE A 149 7.45 -1.60 4.17
C PHE A 149 6.78 -1.03 2.91
N LEU A 150 6.86 0.29 2.72
CA LEU A 150 6.29 0.95 1.55
C LEU A 150 6.95 0.50 0.24
N ALA A 151 8.25 0.20 0.24
CA ALA A 151 8.94 -0.38 -0.91
C ALA A 151 8.48 -1.82 -1.19
N GLY A 152 8.24 -2.62 -0.14
CA GLY A 152 7.61 -3.93 -0.25
C GLY A 152 6.23 -3.85 -0.92
N SER A 153 5.41 -2.86 -0.55
CA SER A 153 4.11 -2.64 -1.17
C SER A 153 4.20 -2.35 -2.67
N ALA A 154 5.20 -1.62 -3.14
CA ALA A 154 5.46 -1.47 -4.58
C ALA A 154 6.04 -2.73 -5.23
N ALA A 155 6.91 -3.44 -4.51
CA ALA A 155 7.48 -4.69 -4.98
C ALA A 155 6.38 -5.73 -5.27
N SER A 156 5.30 -5.74 -4.49
CA SER A 156 4.10 -6.53 -4.76
C SER A 156 3.60 -6.31 -6.20
N GLY A 157 3.37 -5.06 -6.61
CA GLY A 157 2.89 -4.74 -7.96
C GLY A 157 3.89 -5.17 -9.05
N ALA A 158 5.19 -4.95 -8.83
CA ALA A 158 6.24 -5.32 -9.77
C ALA A 158 6.36 -6.85 -9.93
N LEU A 159 6.39 -7.59 -8.83
CA LEU A 159 6.48 -9.06 -8.81
C LEU A 159 5.28 -9.69 -9.52
N ILE A 160 4.07 -9.21 -9.22
CA ILE A 160 2.83 -9.67 -9.86
C ILE A 160 2.81 -9.32 -11.35
N SER A 161 3.31 -8.15 -11.75
CA SER A 161 3.44 -7.77 -13.17
C SER A 161 4.39 -8.70 -13.92
N VAL A 162 5.57 -8.99 -13.35
CA VAL A 162 6.54 -9.95 -13.93
C VAL A 162 5.92 -11.34 -14.01
N LEU A 163 5.30 -11.82 -12.94
CA LEU A 163 4.61 -13.10 -12.92
C LEU A 163 3.52 -13.15 -13.99
N ARG A 164 2.82 -12.04 -14.26
CA ARG A 164 1.78 -11.99 -15.30
C ARG A 164 2.36 -12.09 -16.70
N LEU A 165 3.45 -11.38 -16.98
CA LEU A 165 4.14 -11.46 -18.26
C LEU A 165 4.64 -12.90 -18.53
N VAL A 166 5.25 -13.53 -17.51
CA VAL A 166 5.72 -14.92 -17.60
C VAL A 166 4.57 -15.90 -17.77
N THR A 167 3.54 -15.82 -16.94
CA THR A 167 2.39 -16.75 -17.01
C THR A 167 1.62 -16.60 -18.31
N LYS A 168 1.47 -15.37 -18.84
CA LYS A 168 0.89 -15.16 -20.16
C LYS A 168 1.75 -15.86 -21.23
N ALA A 169 3.06 -15.67 -21.24
CA ALA A 169 3.95 -16.31 -22.21
C ALA A 169 3.92 -17.84 -22.12
N VAL A 170 3.84 -18.40 -20.91
CA VAL A 170 3.82 -19.85 -20.68
C VAL A 170 2.47 -20.48 -21.04
N PHE A 171 1.36 -19.81 -20.73
CA PHE A 171 0.02 -20.38 -20.86
C PHE A 171 -0.76 -19.93 -22.10
N GLU A 172 -0.21 -19.04 -22.95
CA GLU A 172 -0.89 -18.50 -24.14
C GLU A 172 -1.45 -19.61 -25.06
N ASN A 173 -0.70 -20.71 -25.23
CA ASN A 173 -1.09 -21.85 -26.06
C ASN A 173 -1.72 -23.01 -25.28
N SER A 174 -1.98 -22.85 -23.98
CA SER A 174 -2.53 -23.91 -23.15
C SER A 174 -4.07 -23.86 -23.10
N PRO A 175 -4.77 -25.00 -23.19
CA PRO A 175 -6.20 -25.05 -22.90
C PRO A 175 -6.47 -24.52 -21.49
N ASN A 176 -7.42 -23.59 -21.37
CA ASN A 176 -7.75 -22.88 -20.12
C ASN A 176 -6.57 -22.13 -19.49
N GLY A 177 -5.65 -21.60 -20.31
CA GLY A 177 -4.44 -20.91 -19.85
C GLY A 177 -4.70 -19.76 -18.88
N LEU A 178 -5.73 -18.93 -19.13
CA LEU A 178 -6.11 -17.82 -18.24
C LEU A 178 -6.52 -18.32 -16.84
N ARG A 179 -7.32 -19.38 -16.77
CA ARG A 179 -7.76 -19.98 -15.51
C ARG A 179 -6.60 -20.63 -14.75
N LYS A 180 -5.72 -21.35 -15.45
CA LYS A 180 -4.49 -21.92 -14.83
C LYS A 180 -3.61 -20.82 -14.25
N GLY A 181 -3.47 -19.70 -14.98
CA GLY A 181 -2.85 -18.48 -14.47
C GLY A 181 -3.54 -18.00 -13.19
N ALA A 182 -4.85 -17.76 -13.22
CA ALA A 182 -5.60 -17.29 -12.05
C ALA A 182 -5.42 -18.19 -10.80
N ILE A 183 -5.55 -19.51 -10.96
CA ILE A 183 -5.34 -20.48 -9.87
C ILE A 183 -3.92 -20.39 -9.29
N LEU A 184 -2.90 -20.28 -10.15
CA LEU A 184 -1.51 -20.12 -9.71
C LEU A 184 -1.33 -18.84 -8.89
N PHE A 185 -1.90 -17.72 -9.34
CA PHE A 185 -1.84 -16.44 -8.61
C PHE A 185 -2.54 -16.53 -7.26
N PHE A 186 -3.75 -17.10 -7.19
CA PHE A 186 -4.47 -17.24 -5.93
C PHE A 186 -3.75 -18.16 -4.95
N ALA A 187 -3.19 -19.27 -5.42
CA ALA A 187 -2.45 -20.22 -4.58
C ALA A 187 -1.15 -19.61 -4.02
N LEU A 188 -0.36 -18.97 -4.87
CA LEU A 188 0.88 -18.29 -4.45
C LEU A 188 0.57 -17.16 -3.45
N SER A 189 -0.48 -16.40 -3.72
CA SER A 189 -0.91 -15.32 -2.82
C SER A 189 -1.39 -15.85 -1.48
N SER A 190 -2.18 -16.93 -1.47
CA SER A 190 -2.64 -17.56 -0.22
C SER A 190 -1.46 -18.01 0.64
N PHE A 191 -0.44 -18.62 0.04
CA PHE A 191 0.77 -19.00 0.77
C PHE A 191 1.52 -17.78 1.32
N PHE A 192 1.67 -16.74 0.50
CA PHE A 192 2.37 -15.52 0.91
C PHE A 192 1.64 -14.77 2.03
N GLU A 193 0.32 -14.65 1.98
CA GLU A 193 -0.47 -14.01 3.04
C GLU A 193 -0.38 -14.79 4.36
N LEU A 194 -0.39 -16.14 4.30
CA LEU A 194 -0.16 -16.97 5.48
C LEU A 194 1.23 -16.71 6.09
N LEU A 195 2.25 -16.58 5.24
CA LEU A 195 3.59 -16.20 5.69
C LEU A 195 3.58 -14.83 6.38
N CYS A 196 2.87 -13.84 5.85
CA CYS A 196 2.74 -12.51 6.48
C CYS A 196 2.07 -12.60 7.86
N VAL A 197 1.01 -13.40 8.02
CA VAL A 197 0.39 -13.67 9.34
C VAL A 197 1.42 -14.24 10.32
N ILE A 198 2.18 -15.26 9.90
CA ILE A 198 3.20 -15.91 10.75
C ILE A 198 4.32 -14.92 11.12
N LEU A 199 4.85 -14.19 10.14
CA LEU A 199 5.91 -13.21 10.34
C LEU A 199 5.49 -12.11 11.33
N TYR A 200 4.28 -11.55 11.16
CA TYR A 200 3.77 -10.51 12.05
C TYR A 200 3.43 -11.07 13.45
N ALA A 201 2.83 -12.26 13.53
CA ALA A 201 2.43 -12.85 14.80
C ALA A 201 3.63 -13.24 15.67
N TYR A 202 4.64 -13.88 15.08
CA TYR A 202 5.65 -14.61 15.86
C TYR A 202 7.06 -14.05 15.74
N VAL A 203 7.42 -13.39 14.63
CA VAL A 203 8.80 -12.99 14.37
C VAL A 203 9.00 -11.49 14.63
N PHE A 204 8.24 -10.64 13.95
CA PHE A 204 8.34 -9.18 14.05
C PHE A 204 8.33 -8.62 15.49
N PRO A 205 7.36 -8.98 16.37
CA PRO A 205 7.31 -8.46 17.75
C PRO A 205 8.47 -8.93 18.62
N LYS A 206 9.18 -10.01 18.24
CA LYS A 206 10.26 -10.57 19.03
C LYS A 206 11.62 -9.94 18.74
N LEU A 207 11.75 -9.12 17.70
CA LEU A 207 13.00 -8.43 17.37
C LEU A 207 13.37 -7.39 18.43
N ALA A 208 14.63 -7.38 18.86
CA ALA A 208 15.11 -6.50 19.94
C ALA A 208 14.88 -5.01 19.64
N ILE A 209 15.21 -4.56 18.42
CA ILE A 209 14.94 -3.17 17.97
C ILE A 209 13.44 -2.83 18.01
N VAL A 210 12.55 -3.75 17.58
CA VAL A 210 11.10 -3.53 17.57
C VAL A 210 10.56 -3.42 18.99
N LYS A 211 10.99 -4.33 19.89
CA LYS A 211 10.66 -4.25 21.33
C LYS A 211 11.10 -2.92 21.91
N HIS A 212 12.32 -2.48 21.60
CA HIS A 212 12.85 -1.23 22.11
C HIS A 212 11.95 -0.03 21.76
N TYR A 213 11.60 0.15 20.48
CA TYR A 213 10.76 1.27 20.07
C TYR A 213 9.35 1.18 20.67
N ARG A 214 8.75 -0.01 20.71
CA ARG A 214 7.45 -0.22 21.35
C ARG A 214 7.46 0.11 22.83
N SER A 215 8.51 -0.28 23.57
CA SER A 215 8.68 0.08 24.99
C SER A 215 8.85 1.58 25.19
N LYS A 216 9.65 2.23 24.33
CA LYS A 216 9.82 3.70 24.35
C LYS A 216 8.47 4.39 24.15
N THR A 217 7.72 4.01 23.12
CA THR A 217 6.41 4.60 22.82
C THR A 217 5.37 4.33 23.91
N ALA A 218 5.43 3.18 24.60
CA ALA A 218 4.62 2.91 25.77
C ALA A 218 4.95 3.85 26.94
N SER A 219 6.23 4.10 27.21
CA SER A 219 6.67 5.06 28.24
C SER A 219 6.26 6.51 27.94
N GLU A 220 6.06 6.84 26.66
CA GLU A 220 5.52 8.13 26.21
C GLU A 220 3.98 8.21 26.28
N GLY A 221 3.32 7.18 26.86
CA GLY A 221 1.88 7.17 27.13
C GLY A 221 1.01 6.50 26.06
N SER A 222 1.60 5.76 25.11
CA SER A 222 0.81 5.01 24.12
C SER A 222 0.23 3.72 24.70
N LYS A 223 -1.08 3.50 24.48
CA LYS A 223 -1.76 2.24 24.80
C LYS A 223 -1.79 1.24 23.64
N THR A 224 -1.46 1.68 22.43
CA THR A 224 -1.64 0.90 21.18
C THR A 224 -0.68 -0.29 21.06
N VAL A 225 0.48 -0.21 21.75
CA VAL A 225 1.58 -1.20 21.71
C VAL A 225 1.54 -2.24 22.84
N SER A 226 0.54 -2.17 23.73
CA SER A 226 0.44 -3.02 24.93
C SER A 226 0.42 -4.53 24.62
N ALA A 227 -0.48 -4.99 23.75
CA ALA A 227 -0.53 -6.41 23.36
C ALA A 227 0.72 -6.88 22.60
N ASP A 228 1.40 -5.98 21.89
CA ASP A 228 2.64 -6.28 21.20
C ASP A 228 3.80 -6.52 22.17
N LEU A 229 3.88 -5.71 23.24
CA LEU A 229 4.84 -5.92 24.32
C LEU A 229 4.55 -7.22 25.08
N ALA A 230 3.29 -7.51 25.38
CA ALA A 230 2.89 -8.77 26.00
C ALA A 230 3.29 -9.98 25.15
N ALA A 231 3.03 -9.94 23.84
CA ALA A 231 3.43 -11.00 22.91
C ALA A 231 4.96 -11.14 22.77
N ALA A 232 5.71 -10.07 23.05
CA ALA A 232 7.16 -10.06 23.10
C ALA A 232 7.72 -10.55 24.46
N GLY A 233 6.87 -10.90 25.42
CA GLY A 233 7.23 -11.34 26.76
C GLY A 233 7.54 -10.21 27.75
N ILE A 234 7.15 -8.96 27.44
CA ILE A 234 7.37 -7.79 28.28
C ILE A 234 6.04 -7.41 28.95
N GLN A 235 5.99 -7.49 30.29
CA GLN A 235 4.86 -6.98 31.05
C GLN A 235 5.09 -5.48 31.35
N THR A 236 4.17 -4.63 30.91
CA THR A 236 4.16 -3.22 31.31
C THR A 236 3.51 -3.11 32.69
N SER A 237 4.30 -2.87 33.73
CA SER A 237 3.77 -2.49 35.05
C SER A 237 3.07 -1.13 34.94
N PRO A 238 1.86 -0.93 35.49
CA PRO A 238 1.15 0.36 35.43
C PRO A 238 1.84 1.54 36.15
N GLY A 239 3.06 1.38 36.65
CA GLY A 239 3.70 2.31 37.60
C GLY A 239 5.09 2.82 37.24
N GLU A 240 5.68 2.45 36.09
CA GLU A 240 6.99 2.97 35.66
C GLU A 240 6.87 4.15 34.66
N ALA A 241 5.85 4.99 34.83
CA ALA A 241 5.90 6.33 34.26
C ALA A 241 6.92 7.12 35.08
N GLY A 242 8.18 7.13 34.63
CA GLY A 242 9.28 7.82 35.32
C GLY A 242 8.92 9.28 35.64
N GLU A 243 9.39 9.73 36.79
CA GLU A 243 9.21 11.07 37.38
C GLU A 243 9.65 12.24 36.47
N ASP A 244 10.21 11.96 35.30
CA ASP A 244 10.54 12.93 34.25
C ASP A 244 9.35 13.31 33.34
N SER A 245 8.13 12.86 33.65
CA SER A 245 6.91 13.33 33.00
C SER A 245 6.55 14.76 33.42
N LYS A 246 7.42 15.74 33.15
CA LYS A 246 6.94 17.11 32.93
C LYS A 246 5.93 17.02 31.79
N GLN A 247 4.67 17.26 32.13
CA GLN A 247 3.51 17.31 31.24
C GLN A 247 3.79 18.16 29.99
N HIS A 248 4.40 17.58 28.97
CA HIS A 248 4.21 18.05 27.61
C HIS A 248 2.97 17.31 27.10
N GLU A 249 1.82 17.98 27.19
CA GLU A 249 0.53 17.52 26.68
C GLU A 249 0.67 16.93 25.28
N ARG A 250 0.19 15.69 25.10
CA ARG A 250 0.06 15.06 23.77
C ARG A 250 -0.77 15.98 22.89
N LYS A 251 -0.26 16.31 21.69
CA LYS A 251 -1.04 17.12 20.74
C LYS A 251 -2.34 16.40 20.37
N GLY A 252 -3.43 17.17 20.34
CA GLY A 252 -4.72 16.68 19.86
C GLY A 252 -4.67 16.36 18.36
N LEU A 253 -5.53 15.43 17.92
CA LEU A 253 -5.63 14.99 16.51
C LEU A 253 -5.80 16.18 15.54
N LYS A 254 -6.62 17.16 15.92
CA LYS A 254 -6.87 18.36 15.12
C LYS A 254 -5.63 19.24 14.96
N GLN A 255 -4.85 19.41 16.03
CA GLN A 255 -3.62 20.20 15.98
C GLN A 255 -2.57 19.51 15.09
N LEU A 256 -2.38 18.20 15.28
CA LEU A 256 -1.44 17.40 14.50
C LEU A 256 -1.76 17.43 13.00
N PHE A 257 -3.05 17.33 12.65
CA PHE A 257 -3.52 17.46 11.28
C PHE A 257 -3.25 18.86 10.71
N THR A 258 -3.53 19.92 11.48
CA THR A 258 -3.33 21.30 11.02
C THR A 258 -1.85 21.61 10.76
N GLU A 259 -0.94 21.08 11.57
CA GLU A 259 0.52 21.28 11.41
C GLU A 259 1.12 20.47 10.24
N ASN A 260 0.42 19.45 9.73
CA ASN A 260 0.89 18.55 8.67
C ASN A 260 -0.09 18.46 7.50
N ILE A 261 -0.93 19.49 7.34
CA ILE A 261 -1.95 19.53 6.28
C ILE A 261 -1.31 19.54 4.90
N ASP A 262 -0.13 20.14 4.75
CA ASP A 262 0.71 20.10 3.55
C ASP A 262 1.02 18.66 3.15
N TYR A 263 1.60 17.87 4.06
CA TYR A 263 1.92 16.46 3.80
C TYR A 263 0.68 15.61 3.52
N ALA A 264 -0.41 15.85 4.25
CA ALA A 264 -1.67 15.15 4.04
C ALA A 264 -2.27 15.45 2.66
N LEU A 265 -2.27 16.72 2.24
CA LEU A 265 -2.73 17.14 0.91
C LEU A 265 -1.79 16.62 -0.19
N ASP A 266 -0.48 16.63 0.05
CA ASP A 266 0.50 16.12 -0.90
C ASP A 266 0.25 14.63 -1.21
N LEU A 267 0.06 13.79 -0.19
CA LEU A 267 -0.30 12.37 -0.41
C LEU A 267 -1.65 12.22 -1.10
N PHE A 268 -2.67 12.97 -0.68
CA PHE A 268 -3.97 12.93 -1.33
C PHE A 268 -3.84 13.23 -2.82
N LEU A 269 -3.17 14.33 -3.18
CA LEU A 269 -2.97 14.76 -4.57
C LEU A 269 -2.09 13.80 -5.38
N ILE A 270 -1.05 13.22 -4.75
CA ILE A 270 -0.21 12.19 -5.39
C ILE A 270 -1.08 11.06 -5.91
N TYR A 271 -1.97 10.54 -5.07
CA TYR A 271 -2.77 9.36 -5.38
C TYR A 271 -4.04 9.69 -6.18
N VAL A 272 -4.62 10.89 -6.04
CA VAL A 272 -5.66 11.40 -6.94
C VAL A 272 -5.17 11.34 -8.38
N LEU A 273 -4.02 11.96 -8.65
CA LEU A 273 -3.47 11.99 -10.00
C LEU A 273 -3.15 10.58 -10.50
N THR A 274 -2.42 9.80 -9.70
CA THR A 274 -1.97 8.46 -10.12
C THR A 274 -3.16 7.57 -10.46
N LEU A 275 -4.18 7.50 -9.61
CA LEU A 275 -5.31 6.59 -9.81
C LEU A 275 -6.36 7.14 -10.78
N SER A 276 -6.31 8.43 -11.11
CA SER A 276 -7.08 8.96 -12.23
C SER A 276 -6.56 8.50 -13.60
N ILE A 277 -5.35 7.93 -13.67
CA ILE A 277 -4.71 7.51 -14.93
C ILE A 277 -4.41 6.00 -14.93
N PHE A 278 -3.85 5.49 -13.84
CA PHE A 278 -3.45 4.09 -13.70
C PHE A 278 -4.46 3.30 -12.84
N PRO A 279 -4.84 2.07 -13.20
CA PRO A 279 -4.56 1.37 -14.45
C PRO A 279 -5.64 1.58 -15.53
N GLY A 280 -6.80 2.13 -15.18
CA GLY A 280 -8.01 2.17 -16.01
C GLY A 280 -7.77 2.78 -17.39
N PHE A 281 -7.46 4.07 -17.43
CA PHE A 281 -7.12 4.77 -18.67
C PHE A 281 -6.00 4.06 -19.47
N LEU A 282 -4.93 3.59 -18.83
CA LEU A 282 -3.84 2.92 -19.54
C LEU A 282 -4.27 1.61 -20.22
N SER A 283 -5.16 0.86 -19.58
CA SER A 283 -5.64 -0.44 -20.06
C SER A 283 -6.74 -0.38 -21.12
N GLU A 284 -7.61 0.63 -21.06
CA GLU A 284 -8.83 0.67 -21.87
C GLU A 284 -8.88 1.83 -22.87
N ASP A 285 -8.14 2.92 -22.62
CA ASP A 285 -8.40 4.20 -23.25
C ASP A 285 -7.32 4.68 -24.22
N THR A 286 -6.28 3.89 -24.41
CA THR A 286 -5.10 4.25 -25.19
C THR A 286 -5.16 3.80 -26.66
N GLY A 287 -6.15 3.01 -27.08
CA GLY A 287 -6.34 2.60 -28.48
C GLY A 287 -5.53 1.36 -28.91
N SER A 288 -5.36 1.18 -30.22
CA SER A 288 -4.62 0.03 -30.79
C SER A 288 -3.14 0.33 -30.97
N HIS A 289 -2.28 -0.58 -30.50
CA HIS A 289 -0.81 -0.44 -30.52
C HIS A 289 -0.16 -1.70 -31.09
N SER A 290 1.11 -1.60 -31.53
CA SER A 290 1.82 -2.75 -32.12
C SER A 290 2.06 -3.89 -31.13
N LEU A 291 2.04 -3.60 -29.81
CA LEU A 291 2.14 -4.59 -28.75
C LEU A 291 0.84 -5.40 -28.55
N GLY A 292 -0.27 -5.04 -29.21
CA GLY A 292 -1.53 -5.78 -29.13
C GLY A 292 -1.98 -6.05 -27.70
N THR A 293 -2.29 -7.31 -27.38
CA THR A 293 -2.74 -7.74 -26.04
C THR A 293 -1.66 -7.63 -24.95
N TRP A 294 -0.41 -7.32 -25.30
CA TRP A 294 0.69 -7.11 -24.36
C TRP A 294 0.81 -5.66 -23.91
N TYR A 295 0.18 -4.73 -24.62
CA TYR A 295 0.39 -3.30 -24.40
C TYR A 295 0.05 -2.84 -22.98
N ALA A 296 -1.18 -3.14 -22.51
CA ALA A 296 -1.61 -2.80 -21.16
C ALA A 296 -0.73 -3.45 -20.08
N LEU A 297 -0.30 -4.70 -20.29
CA LEU A 297 0.56 -5.43 -19.37
C LEU A 297 1.95 -4.78 -19.25
N VAL A 298 2.50 -4.33 -20.38
CA VAL A 298 3.78 -3.60 -20.42
C VAL A 298 3.64 -2.26 -19.69
N LEU A 299 2.59 -1.47 -19.96
CA LEU A 299 2.36 -0.21 -19.26
C LEU A 299 2.26 -0.42 -17.74
N ILE A 300 1.50 -1.43 -17.31
CA ILE A 300 1.32 -1.73 -15.89
C ILE A 300 2.65 -2.17 -15.24
N ALA A 301 3.42 -3.02 -15.93
CA ALA A 301 4.73 -3.44 -15.46
C ALA A 301 5.69 -2.24 -15.35
N MET A 302 5.72 -1.35 -16.35
CA MET A 302 6.59 -0.18 -16.36
C MET A 302 6.24 0.80 -15.24
N PHE A 303 4.96 1.02 -14.97
CA PHE A 303 4.51 1.81 -13.81
C PHE A 303 5.03 1.19 -12.50
N ASN A 304 4.73 -0.09 -12.27
CA ASN A 304 5.05 -0.77 -11.01
C ASN A 304 6.56 -0.85 -10.74
N VAL A 305 7.36 -1.15 -11.77
CA VAL A 305 8.83 -1.19 -11.66
C VAL A 305 9.38 0.21 -11.36
N CYS A 306 8.88 1.24 -12.05
CA CYS A 306 9.35 2.60 -11.79
C CYS A 306 8.88 3.13 -10.43
N ASP A 307 7.68 2.77 -9.95
CA ASP A 307 7.21 3.07 -8.60
C ASP A 307 8.15 2.46 -7.55
N LEU A 308 8.51 1.18 -7.73
CA LEU A 308 9.47 0.51 -6.86
C LEU A 308 10.84 1.23 -6.85
N ILE A 309 11.38 1.55 -8.02
CA ILE A 309 12.64 2.31 -8.14
C ILE A 309 12.52 3.66 -7.42
N GLY A 310 11.41 4.37 -7.64
CA GLY A 310 11.13 5.68 -7.04
C GLY A 310 11.19 5.64 -5.51
N ARG A 311 10.67 4.57 -4.89
CA ARG A 311 10.69 4.41 -3.42
C ARG A 311 12.08 4.19 -2.83
N TYR A 312 13.05 3.79 -3.64
CA TYR A 312 14.44 3.63 -3.21
C TYR A 312 15.31 4.87 -3.46
N ILE A 313 14.90 5.80 -4.32
CA ILE A 313 15.65 7.05 -4.59
C ILE A 313 16.01 7.79 -3.29
N PRO A 314 15.11 7.96 -2.30
CA PRO A 314 15.44 8.69 -1.06
C PRO A 314 16.51 8.04 -0.18
N LEU A 315 16.89 6.77 -0.41
CA LEU A 315 18.05 6.18 0.27
C LEU A 315 19.36 6.89 -0.09
N VAL A 316 19.41 7.46 -1.30
CA VAL A 316 20.52 8.29 -1.74
C VAL A 316 20.33 9.68 -1.15
N LYS A 317 21.05 9.98 -0.07
CA LYS A 317 20.81 11.17 0.78
C LYS A 317 20.70 12.51 0.01
N PHE A 318 21.50 12.72 -1.03
CA PHE A 318 21.45 13.96 -1.82
C PHE A 318 20.22 14.08 -2.73
N LEU A 319 19.55 12.96 -3.00
CA LEU A 319 18.28 12.88 -3.73
C LEU A 319 17.07 12.84 -2.77
N ASN A 320 17.27 12.79 -1.45
CA ASN A 320 16.16 12.81 -0.52
C ASN A 320 15.57 14.22 -0.41
N LEU A 321 14.30 14.38 -0.82
CA LEU A 321 13.62 15.67 -0.78
C LEU A 321 12.92 15.85 0.57
N GLU A 322 13.54 16.59 1.49
CA GLU A 322 12.97 16.84 2.83
C GLU A 322 12.26 18.20 2.95
N SER A 323 12.45 19.10 1.97
CA SER A 323 11.83 20.43 2.00
C SER A 323 10.34 20.34 1.68
N ARG A 324 9.50 20.60 2.69
CA ARG A 324 8.02 20.68 2.58
C ARG A 324 7.58 21.45 1.32
N LYS A 325 8.11 22.66 1.12
CA LYS A 325 7.77 23.50 -0.03
C LYS A 325 8.13 22.84 -1.37
N LEU A 326 9.29 22.21 -1.47
CA LEU A 326 9.71 21.56 -2.72
C LEU A 326 8.90 20.29 -2.99
N ILE A 327 8.54 19.53 -1.95
CA ILE A 327 7.64 18.38 -2.09
C ILE A 327 6.30 18.84 -2.67
N THR A 328 5.67 19.86 -2.07
CA THR A 328 4.38 20.38 -2.56
C THR A 328 4.47 20.91 -3.99
N ILE A 329 5.54 21.66 -4.33
CA ILE A 329 5.76 22.13 -5.72
C ILE A 329 5.89 20.93 -6.67
N ALA A 330 6.66 19.90 -6.30
CA ALA A 330 6.82 18.70 -7.11
C ALA A 330 5.48 17.96 -7.29
N VAL A 331 4.69 17.79 -6.22
CA VAL A 331 3.37 17.15 -6.28
C VAL A 331 2.41 17.90 -7.20
N ILE A 332 2.30 19.22 -7.06
CA ILE A 332 1.44 20.05 -7.91
C ILE A 332 1.90 19.97 -9.37
N SER A 333 3.22 20.01 -9.62
CA SER A 333 3.76 19.92 -10.99
C SER A 333 3.41 18.61 -11.70
N ARG A 334 3.16 17.51 -10.97
CA ARG A 334 2.76 16.23 -11.56
C ARG A 334 1.43 16.33 -12.32
N PHE A 335 0.55 17.29 -12.00
CA PHE A 335 -0.72 17.45 -12.73
C PHE A 335 -0.52 17.87 -14.20
N LEU A 336 0.67 18.33 -14.59
CA LEU A 336 1.05 18.49 -16.00
C LEU A 336 1.09 17.16 -16.78
N LEU A 337 1.08 16.02 -16.09
CA LEU A 337 0.97 14.72 -16.72
C LEU A 337 -0.41 14.49 -17.34
N ILE A 338 -1.49 15.06 -16.79
CA ILE A 338 -2.85 14.88 -17.34
C ILE A 338 -2.92 15.33 -18.82
N PRO A 339 -2.56 16.58 -19.18
CA PRO A 339 -2.51 16.97 -20.59
C PRO A 339 -1.48 16.15 -21.37
N GLY A 340 -0.35 15.78 -20.77
CA GLY A 340 0.65 14.91 -21.39
C GLY A 340 0.07 13.55 -21.84
N PHE A 341 -0.66 12.87 -20.97
CA PHE A 341 -1.34 11.61 -21.28
C PHE A 341 -2.46 11.80 -22.30
N TYR A 342 -3.26 12.87 -22.19
CA TYR A 342 -4.32 13.18 -23.16
C TYR A 342 -3.76 13.36 -24.58
N PHE A 343 -2.73 14.19 -24.75
CA PHE A 343 -2.11 14.42 -26.06
C PHE A 343 -1.41 13.16 -26.59
N THR A 344 -0.74 12.41 -25.71
CA THR A 344 -0.04 11.18 -26.12
C THR A 344 -1.01 10.08 -26.55
N ALA A 345 -2.17 9.96 -25.91
CA ALA A 345 -3.19 8.99 -26.34
C ALA A 345 -3.78 9.31 -27.71
N LYS A 346 -3.83 10.59 -28.11
CA LYS A 346 -4.41 11.01 -29.38
C LYS A 346 -3.40 11.10 -30.53
N TYR A 347 -2.18 11.50 -30.24
CA TYR A 347 -1.17 11.84 -31.26
C TYR A 347 0.19 11.18 -31.04
N GLY A 348 0.41 10.60 -29.85
CA GLY A 348 1.69 10.03 -29.46
C GLY A 348 1.87 8.60 -29.95
N THR A 349 3.13 8.16 -29.99
CA THR A 349 3.47 6.76 -30.23
C THR A 349 3.45 5.99 -28.91
N GLN A 350 3.37 4.66 -28.99
CA GLN A 350 3.43 3.76 -27.83
C GLN A 350 4.65 4.01 -26.92
N GLY A 351 5.79 4.43 -27.48
CA GLY A 351 7.01 4.72 -26.71
C GLY A 351 6.84 5.92 -25.77
N TRP A 352 6.13 6.96 -26.21
CA TRP A 352 5.82 8.12 -25.38
C TRP A 352 4.86 7.76 -24.25
N MET A 353 3.88 6.89 -24.51
CA MET A 353 2.97 6.42 -23.47
C MET A 353 3.73 5.63 -22.40
N ILE A 354 4.61 4.71 -22.81
CA ILE A 354 5.49 3.96 -21.89
C ILE A 354 6.33 4.92 -21.06
N PHE A 355 6.96 5.93 -21.67
CA PHE A 355 7.75 6.93 -20.96
C PHE A 355 6.94 7.69 -19.91
N LEU A 356 5.76 8.21 -20.27
CA LEU A 356 4.90 8.93 -19.34
C LEU A 356 4.43 8.03 -18.20
N THR A 357 4.07 6.78 -18.48
CA THR A 357 3.69 5.79 -17.47
C THR A 357 4.84 5.47 -16.52
N SER A 358 6.06 5.30 -17.03
CA SER A 358 7.27 5.14 -16.22
C SER A 358 7.53 6.34 -15.31
N PHE A 359 7.42 7.56 -15.86
CA PHE A 359 7.61 8.78 -15.09
C PHE A 359 6.53 8.98 -14.02
N LEU A 360 5.27 8.63 -14.34
CA LEU A 360 4.16 8.63 -13.39
C LEU A 360 4.47 7.71 -12.19
N GLY A 361 4.93 6.49 -12.46
CA GLY A 361 5.34 5.53 -11.42
C GLY A 361 6.52 6.03 -10.60
N LEU A 362 7.60 6.46 -11.26
CA LEU A 362 8.80 6.96 -10.60
C LEU A 362 8.51 8.09 -9.61
N THR A 363 7.75 9.10 -10.07
CA THR A 363 7.38 10.25 -9.24
C THR A 363 6.37 9.90 -8.14
N ASN A 364 5.48 8.93 -8.38
CA ASN A 364 4.55 8.43 -7.37
C ASN A 364 5.31 7.85 -6.18
N GLY A 365 6.20 6.89 -6.43
CA GLY A 365 6.96 6.20 -5.39
C GLY A 365 7.92 7.13 -4.66
N TYR A 366 8.63 7.97 -5.41
CA TYR A 366 9.60 8.91 -4.85
C TYR A 366 8.98 9.91 -3.88
N LEU A 367 7.93 10.63 -4.30
CA LEU A 367 7.30 11.65 -3.45
C LEU A 367 6.56 11.03 -2.26
N THR A 368 5.99 9.83 -2.44
CA THR A 368 5.34 9.09 -1.34
C THR A 368 6.32 8.84 -0.20
N ILE A 369 7.52 8.33 -0.49
CA ILE A 369 8.54 8.08 0.54
C ILE A 369 9.05 9.38 1.15
N CYS A 370 9.24 10.43 0.36
CA CYS A 370 9.66 11.74 0.87
C CYS A 370 8.68 12.26 1.94
N VAL A 371 7.36 12.12 1.71
CA VAL A 371 6.34 12.51 2.69
C VAL A 371 6.37 11.60 3.93
N PHE A 372 6.27 10.28 3.75
CA PHE A 372 6.16 9.35 4.88
C PHE A 372 7.40 9.31 5.79
N THR A 373 8.58 9.61 5.26
CA THR A 373 9.82 9.67 6.06
C THR A 373 10.07 11.04 6.68
N SER A 374 9.49 12.11 6.12
CA SER A 374 9.70 13.48 6.62
C SER A 374 8.64 13.93 7.61
N ALA A 375 7.37 13.57 7.41
CA ALA A 375 6.26 14.05 8.22
C ALA A 375 6.33 13.64 9.72
N PRO A 376 6.69 12.40 10.08
CA PRO A 376 6.77 11.99 11.50
C PRO A 376 7.96 12.59 12.27
N LYS A 377 8.93 13.23 11.61
CA LYS A 377 10.12 13.76 12.29
C LYS A 377 9.74 14.88 13.27
N GLY A 378 10.29 14.83 14.48
CA GLY A 378 10.10 15.85 15.52
C GLY A 378 8.87 15.67 16.41
N TYR A 379 8.08 14.61 16.22
CA TYR A 379 6.94 14.24 17.05
C TYR A 379 7.28 13.11 18.03
N LYS A 380 6.50 12.96 19.11
CA LYS A 380 6.62 11.80 20.03
C LYS A 380 6.00 10.55 19.41
N GLY A 381 6.34 9.36 19.91
CA GLY A 381 5.86 8.08 19.38
C GLY A 381 4.33 7.96 19.23
N PRO A 382 3.51 8.34 20.23
CA PRO A 382 2.05 8.34 20.08
C PRO A 382 1.53 9.31 19.00
N GLU A 383 2.22 10.43 18.79
CA GLU A 383 1.88 11.43 17.77
C GLU A 383 2.32 10.96 16.39
N GLN A 384 3.50 10.33 16.29
CA GLN A 384 4.00 9.70 15.07
C GLN A 384 3.07 8.57 14.61
N ASN A 385 2.55 7.74 15.52
CA ASN A 385 1.56 6.72 15.20
C ASN A 385 0.25 7.32 14.64
N ALA A 386 -0.27 8.35 15.32
CA ALA A 386 -1.46 9.06 14.88
C ALA A 386 -1.26 9.73 13.51
N LEU A 387 -0.11 10.39 13.30
CA LEU A 387 0.23 11.02 12.03
C LEU A 387 0.37 9.99 10.90
N GLY A 388 1.02 8.86 11.14
CA GLY A 388 1.09 7.76 10.17
C GLY A 388 -0.30 7.30 9.72
N ASN A 389 -1.24 7.16 10.66
CA ASN A 389 -2.64 6.84 10.34
C ASN A 389 -3.36 7.94 9.54
N MET A 390 -3.14 9.21 9.86
CA MET A 390 -3.69 10.33 9.09
C MET A 390 -3.17 10.35 7.65
N LEU A 391 -1.86 10.11 7.47
CA LEU A 391 -1.25 10.10 6.15
C LEU A 391 -1.79 8.94 5.30
N VAL A 392 -2.04 7.77 5.91
CA VAL A 392 -2.74 6.66 5.22
C VAL A 392 -4.20 7.00 4.92
N LEU A 393 -4.92 7.69 5.82
CA LEU A 393 -6.26 8.18 5.53
C LEU A 393 -6.27 9.12 4.32
N SER A 394 -5.33 10.05 4.23
CA SER A 394 -5.18 10.95 3.08
C SER A 394 -4.81 10.20 1.80
N LEU A 395 -3.91 9.22 1.88
CA LEU A 395 -3.55 8.34 0.78
C LEU A 395 -4.79 7.59 0.24
N LEU A 396 -5.54 6.90 1.12
CA LEU A 396 -6.73 6.14 0.72
C LEU A 396 -7.87 7.04 0.24
N GLY A 397 -8.00 8.25 0.79
CA GLY A 397 -8.90 9.28 0.27
C GLY A 397 -8.52 9.71 -1.14
N GLY A 398 -7.22 9.87 -1.40
CA GLY A 398 -6.71 10.19 -2.72
C GLY A 398 -6.92 9.07 -3.73
N LEU A 399 -6.71 7.82 -3.32
CA LEU A 399 -7.04 6.63 -4.13
C LEU A 399 -8.53 6.61 -4.50
N PHE A 400 -9.43 6.83 -3.53
CA PHE A 400 -10.87 6.80 -3.77
C PHE A 400 -11.32 7.89 -4.75
N ALA A 401 -10.85 9.11 -4.56
CA ALA A 401 -11.13 10.22 -5.47
C ALA A 401 -10.52 9.97 -6.86
N GLY A 402 -9.28 9.50 -6.93
CA GLY A 402 -8.60 9.17 -8.19
C GLY A 402 -9.34 8.10 -9.00
N VAL A 403 -9.74 7.00 -8.36
CA VAL A 403 -10.53 5.94 -9.03
C VAL A 403 -11.87 6.46 -9.55
N THR A 404 -12.49 7.42 -8.87
CA THR A 404 -13.73 8.06 -9.35
C THR A 404 -13.45 8.95 -10.57
N LEU A 405 -12.35 9.71 -10.55
CA LEU A 405 -11.93 10.57 -11.65
C LEU A 405 -11.48 9.79 -12.89
N ASP A 406 -10.98 8.55 -12.75
CA ASP A 406 -10.62 7.68 -13.88
C ASP A 406 -11.80 7.45 -14.84
N TRP A 407 -13.04 7.46 -14.33
CA TRP A 407 -14.24 7.34 -15.18
C TRP A 407 -14.45 8.54 -16.11
N LEU A 408 -13.89 9.71 -15.79
CA LEU A 408 -14.02 10.89 -16.65
C LEU A 408 -13.35 10.70 -18.01
N TRP A 409 -12.37 9.80 -18.13
CA TRP A 409 -11.73 9.47 -19.41
C TRP A 409 -12.66 8.78 -20.42
N LEU A 410 -13.79 8.23 -19.95
CA LEU A 410 -14.81 7.61 -20.80
C LEU A 410 -15.77 8.63 -21.42
N ILE A 411 -15.81 9.86 -20.90
CA ILE A 411 -16.73 10.89 -21.39
C ILE A 411 -16.42 11.20 -22.85
N GLY A 412 -17.44 11.11 -23.72
CA GLY A 412 -17.32 11.38 -25.15
C GLY A 412 -16.79 10.20 -25.99
N LYS A 413 -16.54 9.03 -25.39
CA LYS A 413 -16.07 7.83 -26.11
C LYS A 413 -17.17 6.90 -26.64
N GLY A 414 -18.45 7.26 -26.46
CA GLY A 414 -19.58 6.58 -27.10
C GLY A 414 -19.62 5.07 -26.83
N TRP A 415 -19.74 4.70 -25.55
CA TRP A 415 -19.96 3.32 -25.12
C TRP A 415 -21.44 2.98 -25.05
#